data_AF-A0A395GNY7-F1
#
_entry.id   AF-A0A395GNY7-F1
#
_cell.length_a   1.000
_cell.length_b   1.000
_cell.length_c   1.000
_cell.angle_alpha   90.00
_cell.angle_beta   90.00
_cell.angle_gamma   90.00
#
_symmetry.space_group_name_H-M   'P 1'
#
loop_
_entity.id
_entity.type
_entity.pdbx_description
1 polymer ?
#
loop_
_entity_poly.entity_id
_entity_poly.type
_entity_poly.pdbx_seq_one_letter_code
_entity_poly.pdbx_strand_id
1 'polypeptide(L)'
;MHYFACTLSLALLLGTVQCQYEKLFTDQPVFVDHPYPTIPIQCTELGPSGSYLDRAHTQEGAGYFPALSWPSPTEDTKEYLLISEDPDAAFPVAVVHGLYYVIPRVFTGLQHPDFEVDNTRGQPYMLWGGFKYG
;
A
#
# COMPACT_ATOMS: atom_id res chain seq x y z
N MET A 1 -35.56 -35.40 -9.08
CA MET A 1 -35.61 -34.34 -8.06
C MET A 1 -34.24 -33.95 -7.48
N HIS A 2 -33.20 -34.81 -7.50
CA HIS A 2 -31.88 -34.48 -6.95
C HIS A 2 -30.98 -33.58 -7.81
N TYR A 3 -31.14 -33.62 -9.14
CA TYR A 3 -30.30 -32.81 -10.05
C TYR A 3 -30.58 -31.30 -9.96
N PHE A 4 -31.82 -30.91 -9.67
CA PHE A 4 -32.22 -29.49 -9.57
C PHE A 4 -31.67 -28.79 -8.33
N ALA A 5 -31.54 -29.50 -7.20
CA ALA A 5 -30.97 -28.96 -5.97
C ALA A 5 -29.46 -28.72 -6.14
N CYS A 6 -28.75 -29.66 -6.78
CA CYS A 6 -27.30 -29.55 -7.00
C CYS A 6 -26.94 -28.39 -7.95
N THR A 7 -27.73 -28.16 -9.00
CA THR A 7 -27.54 -27.02 -9.91
C THR A 7 -27.81 -25.67 -9.24
N LEU A 8 -28.80 -25.60 -8.33
CA LEU A 8 -29.09 -24.38 -7.59
C LEU A 8 -27.99 -24.05 -6.58
N SER A 9 -27.45 -25.06 -5.90
CA SER A 9 -26.31 -24.92 -4.97
C SER A 9 -25.03 -24.50 -5.68
N LEU A 10 -24.76 -25.05 -6.87
CA LEU A 10 -23.60 -24.66 -7.68
C LEU A 10 -23.73 -23.23 -8.22
N ALA A 11 -24.93 -22.83 -8.65
CA ALA A 11 -25.22 -21.47 -9.09
C ALA A 11 -25.14 -20.44 -7.95
N LEU A 12 -25.53 -20.81 -6.72
CA LEU A 12 -25.35 -19.98 -5.53
C LEU A 12 -23.87 -19.84 -5.13
N LEU A 13 -23.08 -20.92 -5.20
CA LEU A 13 -21.62 -20.89 -4.98
C LEU A 13 -20.91 -19.99 -6.01
N LEU A 14 -21.29 -20.06 -7.28
CA LEU A 14 -20.75 -19.22 -8.34
C LEU A 14 -21.25 -17.76 -8.26
N GLY A 15 -22.48 -17.54 -7.78
CA GLY A 15 -23.07 -16.21 -7.61
C GLY A 15 -22.52 -15.44 -6.39
N THR A 16 -22.08 -16.14 -5.34
CA THR A 16 -21.40 -15.52 -4.18
C THR A 16 -19.95 -15.17 -4.44
N VAL A 17 -19.33 -15.76 -5.47
CA VAL A 17 -18.02 -15.32 -5.97
C VAL A 17 -18.26 -14.19 -6.97
N GLN A 18 -18.84 -13.09 -6.50
CA GLN A 18 -18.52 -11.80 -7.11
C GLN A 18 -17.07 -11.52 -6.75
N CYS A 19 -16.14 -12.15 -7.48
CA CYS A 19 -14.73 -11.81 -7.50
C CYS A 19 -14.64 -10.44 -8.17
N GLN A 20 -15.07 -9.41 -7.46
CA GLN A 20 -14.75 -8.05 -7.81
C GLN A 20 -13.25 -7.96 -7.56
N TYR A 21 -12.46 -8.10 -8.62
CA TYR A 21 -11.04 -7.79 -8.59
C TYR A 21 -10.94 -6.27 -8.73
N GLU A 22 -11.21 -5.50 -7.67
CA GLU A 22 -10.48 -4.24 -7.62
C GLU A 22 -9.01 -4.61 -7.44
N LYS A 23 -8.29 -4.35 -8.51
CA LYS A 23 -6.89 -4.70 -8.64
C LYS A 23 -6.05 -3.64 -7.93
N LEU A 24 -4.76 -3.93 -7.69
CA LEU A 24 -3.85 -3.00 -7.04
C LEU A 24 -3.86 -1.64 -7.75
N PHE A 25 -3.41 -0.57 -7.08
CA PHE A 25 -3.28 0.74 -7.73
C PHE A 25 -2.48 0.65 -9.05
N THR A 26 -1.50 -0.25 -9.10
CA THR A 26 -0.64 -0.51 -10.27
C THR A 26 -1.29 -1.29 -11.40
N ASP A 27 -2.51 -1.80 -11.24
CA ASP A 27 -3.24 -2.51 -12.30
C ASP A 27 -4.06 -1.59 -13.21
N GLN A 28 -4.01 -0.27 -12.96
CA GLN A 28 -4.68 0.73 -13.78
C GLN A 28 -4.04 0.88 -15.17
N PRO A 29 -4.80 1.30 -16.21
CA PRO A 29 -4.30 1.41 -17.58
C PRO A 29 -3.04 2.26 -17.75
N VAL A 30 -2.80 3.24 -16.86
CA VAL A 30 -1.61 4.10 -16.87
C VAL A 30 -0.30 3.34 -16.61
N PHE A 31 -0.37 2.15 -16.01
CA PHE A 31 0.79 1.31 -15.69
C PHE A 31 1.04 0.19 -16.71
N VAL A 32 0.26 0.11 -17.79
CA VAL A 32 0.41 -0.95 -18.82
C VAL A 32 1.83 -0.96 -19.42
N ASP A 33 2.41 0.22 -19.64
CA ASP A 33 3.77 0.36 -20.16
C ASP A 33 4.86 0.26 -19.07
N HIS A 34 4.47 0.10 -17.81
CA HIS A 34 5.33 0.00 -16.63
C HIS A 34 5.02 -1.24 -15.77
N PRO A 35 5.11 -2.46 -16.32
CA PRO A 35 4.71 -3.69 -15.61
C PRO A 35 5.68 -4.12 -14.50
N TYR A 36 6.85 -3.48 -14.39
CA TYR A 36 7.88 -3.79 -13.40
C TYR A 36 8.25 -2.54 -12.59
N PRO A 37 8.60 -2.68 -11.30
CA PRO A 37 9.05 -1.57 -10.49
C PRO A 37 10.24 -0.84 -11.11
N THR A 38 10.12 0.47 -11.30
CA THR A 38 11.19 1.33 -11.84
C THR A 38 12.01 1.99 -10.74
N ILE A 39 11.44 2.14 -9.54
CA ILE A 39 12.11 2.66 -8.34
C ILE A 39 12.26 1.50 -7.36
N PRO A 40 13.48 0.97 -7.13
CA PRO A 40 13.69 -0.08 -6.15
C PRO A 40 13.57 0.51 -4.74
N ILE A 41 12.63 -0.01 -3.95
CA ILE A 41 12.45 0.34 -2.55
C ILE A 41 13.08 -0.75 -1.69
N GLN A 42 13.84 -0.36 -0.68
CA GLN A 42 14.51 -1.25 0.25
C GLN A 42 14.12 -0.93 1.69
N CYS A 43 13.99 -1.98 2.51
CA CYS A 43 13.86 -1.90 3.95
C CYS A 43 14.99 -2.68 4.60
N THR A 44 16.03 -2.00 5.09
CA THR A 44 17.18 -2.67 5.72
C THR A 44 16.83 -3.30 7.07
N GLU A 45 15.79 -2.78 7.73
CA GLU A 45 15.31 -3.23 9.03
C GLU A 45 14.65 -4.61 8.97
N LEU A 46 13.74 -4.81 8.02
CA LEU A 46 12.96 -6.05 7.87
C LEU A 46 13.56 -7.02 6.84
N GLY A 47 14.31 -6.50 5.87
CA GLY A 47 14.92 -7.28 4.80
C GLY A 47 14.27 -7.07 3.43
N PRO A 48 14.62 -7.91 2.44
CA PRO A 48 14.12 -7.79 1.07
C PRO A 48 12.62 -8.12 0.96
N SER A 49 12.02 -7.84 -0.19
CA SER A 49 10.63 -8.20 -0.50
C SER A 49 10.35 -9.68 -0.19
N GLY A 50 9.21 -9.93 0.48
CA GLY A 50 8.83 -11.26 0.96
C GLY A 50 9.32 -11.59 2.38
N SER A 51 10.04 -10.68 3.04
CA SER A 51 10.39 -10.82 4.46
C SER A 51 9.17 -10.62 5.37
N TYR A 52 9.21 -11.22 6.56
CA TYR A 52 8.15 -11.10 7.55
C TYR A 52 8.20 -9.75 8.26
N LEU A 53 7.03 -9.15 8.52
CA LEU A 53 6.90 -8.07 9.49
C LEU A 53 7.12 -8.63 10.89
N ASP A 54 8.02 -8.01 11.64
CA ASP A 54 8.14 -8.34 13.07
C ASP A 54 6.94 -7.78 13.85
N ARG A 55 6.81 -8.18 15.12
CA ARG A 55 5.70 -7.74 15.96
C ARG A 55 5.62 -6.22 16.11
N ALA A 56 6.74 -5.49 16.09
CA ALA A 56 6.73 -4.04 16.29
C ALA A 56 6.06 -3.31 15.11
N HIS A 57 6.10 -3.91 13.92
CA HIS A 57 5.53 -3.38 12.68
C HIS A 57 4.13 -3.92 12.35
N THR A 58 3.52 -4.70 13.26
CA THR A 58 2.13 -5.16 13.12
C THR A 58 1.20 -4.48 14.11
N GLN A 59 -0.10 -4.68 13.93
CA GLN A 59 -1.14 -4.25 14.86
C GLN A 59 -0.99 -4.86 16.27
N GLU A 60 -0.30 -6.00 16.40
CA GLU A 60 -0.09 -6.67 17.69
C GLU A 60 1.04 -6.05 18.55
N GLY A 61 1.81 -5.13 17.96
CA GLY A 61 2.85 -4.36 18.63
C GLY A 61 2.59 -2.87 18.55
N ALA A 62 3.65 -2.10 18.27
CA ALA A 62 3.58 -0.64 18.27
C ALA A 62 3.01 -0.06 16.96
N GLY A 63 2.92 -0.86 15.89
CA GLY A 63 2.49 -0.41 14.58
C GLY A 63 3.49 0.55 13.92
N TYR A 64 4.79 0.34 14.12
CA TYR A 64 5.81 1.19 13.51
C TYR A 64 5.79 1.08 11.99
N PHE A 65 6.04 2.22 11.35
CA PHE A 65 6.19 2.27 9.90
C PHE A 65 7.62 1.85 9.55
N PRO A 66 7.82 0.83 8.70
CA PRO A 66 9.14 0.32 8.41
C PRO A 66 10.01 1.37 7.72
N ALA A 67 11.30 1.39 8.06
CA ALA A 67 12.23 2.31 7.40
C ALA A 67 12.39 1.95 5.91
N LEU A 68 12.03 2.87 5.02
CA LEU A 68 12.13 2.71 3.57
C LEU A 68 13.27 3.56 3.02
N SER A 69 13.90 3.09 1.96
CA SER A 69 14.94 3.82 1.23
C SER A 69 14.86 3.50 -0.27
N TRP A 70 15.24 4.47 -1.10
CA TRP A 70 15.26 4.34 -2.56
C TRP A 70 16.36 5.22 -3.16
N PRO A 71 16.77 4.98 -4.42
CA PRO A 71 17.82 5.77 -5.08
C PRO A 71 17.46 7.24 -5.24
N SER A 72 18.48 8.08 -5.48
CA SER A 72 18.26 9.50 -5.79
C SER A 72 17.38 9.67 -7.04
N PRO A 73 16.45 10.64 -7.04
CA PRO A 73 15.58 10.89 -8.18
C PRO A 73 16.32 11.37 -9.41
N THR A 74 15.65 11.21 -10.57
CA THR A 74 16.00 11.94 -11.80
C THR A 74 15.67 13.44 -11.66
N GLU A 75 16.15 14.26 -12.60
CA GLU A 75 15.82 15.70 -12.63
C GLU A 75 14.33 15.97 -12.89
N ASP A 76 13.65 15.03 -13.54
CA ASP A 76 12.23 15.14 -13.90
C ASP A 76 11.29 14.87 -12.72
N THR A 77 11.74 14.08 -11.73
CA THR A 77 10.94 13.76 -10.53
C THR A 77 10.66 15.04 -9.72
N LYS A 78 9.37 15.31 -9.46
CA LYS A 78 8.93 16.49 -8.69
C LYS A 78 8.59 16.17 -7.23
N GLU A 79 7.92 15.05 -7.02
CA GLU A 79 7.48 14.56 -5.72
C GLU A 79 7.18 13.05 -5.83
N TYR A 80 6.98 12.41 -4.69
CA TYR A 80 6.59 11.00 -4.62
C TYR A 80 5.20 10.83 -3.99
N LEU A 81 4.57 9.73 -4.36
CA LEU A 81 3.38 9.16 -3.75
C LEU A 81 3.76 7.78 -3.22
N LEU A 82 3.50 7.52 -1.94
CA LEU A 82 3.69 6.22 -1.31
C LEU A 82 2.32 5.64 -0.96
N ILE A 83 2.05 4.43 -1.43
CA ILE A 83 0.82 3.69 -1.15
C ILE A 83 1.22 2.34 -0.56
N SER A 84 0.59 1.97 0.56
CA SER A 84 0.71 0.65 1.18
C SER A 84 -0.64 -0.04 1.07
N GLU A 85 -0.71 -1.16 0.35
CA GLU A 85 -1.94 -1.89 0.05
C GLU A 85 -1.79 -3.37 0.45
N ASP A 86 -2.88 -3.99 0.90
CA ASP A 86 -3.00 -5.41 1.18
C ASP A 86 -4.06 -6.05 0.25
N PRO A 87 -3.63 -6.76 -0.82
CA PRO A 87 -4.53 -7.50 -1.70
C PRO A 87 -5.02 -8.83 -1.11
N ASP A 88 -4.42 -9.30 -0.01
CA ASP A 88 -4.75 -10.58 0.64
C ASP A 88 -5.78 -10.42 1.76
N ALA A 89 -6.22 -9.19 2.04
CA ALA A 89 -7.26 -8.89 3.00
C ALA A 89 -8.59 -9.58 2.62
N ALA A 90 -9.40 -9.93 3.63
CA ALA A 90 -10.68 -10.64 3.45
C ALA A 90 -11.82 -9.73 2.91
N PHE A 91 -11.51 -8.85 1.98
CA PHE A 91 -12.41 -7.89 1.34
C PHE A 91 -12.36 -8.05 -0.18
N PRO A 92 -13.42 -7.65 -0.91
CA PRO A 92 -13.43 -7.68 -2.37
C PRO A 92 -12.55 -6.60 -3.02
N VAL A 93 -11.85 -5.78 -2.23
CA VAL A 93 -10.98 -4.70 -2.71
C VAL A 93 -9.68 -4.74 -1.90
N ALA A 94 -8.57 -4.38 -2.53
CA ALA A 94 -7.30 -4.23 -1.82
C ALA A 94 -7.46 -3.18 -0.69
N VAL A 95 -6.99 -3.51 0.50
CA VAL A 95 -7.08 -2.60 1.65
C VAL A 95 -5.88 -1.64 1.62
N VAL A 96 -6.16 -0.35 1.46
CA VAL A 96 -5.13 0.69 1.56
C VAL A 96 -4.82 0.95 3.04
N HIS A 97 -3.66 0.51 3.51
CA HIS A 97 -3.15 0.76 4.86
C HIS A 97 -2.61 2.18 5.04
N GLY A 98 -2.14 2.80 3.97
CA GLY A 98 -1.66 4.18 4.01
C GLY A 98 -1.43 4.75 2.62
N LEU A 99 -1.76 6.03 2.46
CA LEU A 99 -1.50 6.81 1.26
C LEU A 99 -0.87 8.12 1.70
N TYR A 100 0.32 8.38 1.19
CA TYR A 100 1.16 9.51 1.57
C TYR A 100 1.60 10.28 0.33
N TYR A 101 1.23 11.54 0.25
CA TYR A 101 1.36 12.37 -0.95
C TYR A 101 2.09 13.69 -0.67
N VAL A 102 2.56 14.34 -1.73
CA VAL A 102 3.45 15.51 -1.67
C VAL A 102 4.76 15.20 -0.94
N ILE A 103 5.27 13.97 -1.05
CA ILE A 103 6.59 13.62 -0.50
C ILE A 103 7.64 14.36 -1.34
N PRO A 104 8.40 15.30 -0.77
CA PRO A 104 9.32 16.11 -1.56
C PRO A 104 10.39 15.25 -2.26
N ARG A 105 10.77 15.60 -3.50
CA ARG A 105 11.79 14.85 -4.25
C ARG A 105 13.12 14.68 -3.51
N VAL A 106 13.43 15.57 -2.56
CA VAL A 106 14.68 15.52 -1.79
C VAL A 106 14.79 14.30 -0.89
N PHE A 107 13.68 13.62 -0.60
CA PHE A 107 13.70 12.37 0.15
C PHE A 107 14.18 11.19 -0.71
N THR A 108 15.08 10.42 -0.11
CA THR A 108 15.58 9.13 -0.64
C THR A 108 15.28 7.99 0.34
N GLY A 109 14.29 8.21 1.21
CA GLY A 109 13.88 7.30 2.26
C GLY A 109 13.02 8.01 3.30
N LEU A 110 12.32 7.21 4.10
CA LEU A 110 11.42 7.64 5.17
C LEU A 110 11.57 6.70 6.37
N GLN A 111 11.39 7.23 7.57
CA GLN A 111 11.45 6.50 8.83
C GLN A 111 10.17 6.70 9.62
N HIS A 112 9.93 5.85 10.62
CA HIS A 112 8.72 5.93 11.45
C HIS A 112 8.35 7.35 11.94
N PRO A 113 9.29 8.17 12.48
CA PRO A 113 8.96 9.52 12.94
C PRO A 113 8.41 10.44 11.84
N ASP A 114 8.76 10.20 10.58
CA ASP A 114 8.26 11.00 9.45
C ASP A 114 6.74 10.83 9.25
N PHE A 115 6.16 9.72 9.72
CA PHE A 115 4.75 9.36 9.60
C PHE A 115 3.90 9.76 10.81
N GLU A 116 4.50 10.40 11.82
CA GLU A 116 3.75 10.91 12.97
C GLU A 116 2.95 12.16 12.56
N VAL A 117 1.73 12.30 13.10
CA VAL A 117 0.86 13.45 12.79
C VAL A 117 1.43 14.73 13.40
N ASP A 118 1.63 15.75 12.56
CA ASP A 118 2.08 17.06 12.98
C ASP A 118 0.89 17.98 13.27
N ASN A 119 0.46 18.01 14.53
CA ASN A 119 -0.60 18.90 15.01
C ASN A 119 -0.15 20.36 15.19
N THR A 120 1.14 20.67 15.02
CA THR A 120 1.70 21.99 15.32
C THR A 120 1.62 22.96 14.15
N ARG A 121 1.66 22.45 12.91
CA ARG A 121 1.68 23.26 11.68
C ARG A 121 0.32 23.81 11.26
N GLY A 122 -0.76 23.45 11.96
CA GLY A 122 -2.12 23.93 11.68
C GLY A 122 -2.67 23.54 10.31
N GLN A 123 -2.05 22.55 9.63
CA GLN A 123 -2.52 22.03 8.35
C GLN A 123 -3.14 20.64 8.53
N PRO A 124 -4.31 20.38 7.93
CA PRO A 124 -4.92 19.06 8.02
C PRO A 124 -4.03 18.02 7.32
N TYR A 125 -4.02 16.83 7.90
CA TYR A 125 -3.31 15.66 7.40
C TYR A 125 -1.79 15.78 7.27
N MET A 126 -1.17 16.75 7.93
CA MET A 126 0.26 16.96 7.88
C MET A 126 1.00 15.94 8.75
N LEU A 127 2.12 15.45 8.25
CA LEU A 127 3.04 14.58 8.97
C LEU A 127 4.36 15.29 9.26
N TRP A 128 5.10 14.83 10.27
CA TRP A 128 6.38 15.41 10.68
C TRP A 128 7.43 15.43 9.56
N GLY A 129 7.40 14.44 8.66
CA GLY A 129 8.24 14.40 7.47
C GLY A 129 7.95 15.50 6.44
N GLY A 130 6.93 16.35 6.67
CA GLY A 130 6.60 17.48 5.80
C GLY A 130 5.78 17.11 4.56
N PHE A 131 5.15 15.94 4.56
CA PHE A 131 4.20 15.47 3.56
C PHE A 131 2.85 15.15 4.21
N LYS A 132 1.87 14.71 3.41
CA LYS A 132 0.49 14.51 3.88
C LYS A 132 0.05 13.06 3.80
N TYR A 133 -0.87 12.65 4.65
CA TYR A 133 -1.61 11.38 4.55
C TYR A 133 -3.06 11.62 4.10
N GLY A 134 -3.76 10.62 3.57
CA GLY A 134 -5.19 10.79 3.23
C GLY A 134 -5.81 9.65 2.45
#